data_AF-A0A371HZL6-F1
#
_entry.id   AF-A0A371HZL6-F1
#
_cell.length_a   1.000
_cell.length_b   1.000
_cell.length_c   1.000
_cell.angle_alpha   90.00
_cell.angle_beta   90.00
_cell.angle_gamma   90.00
#
_symmetry.space_group_name_H-M   'P 1'
#
loop_
_entity.id
_entity.type
_entity.pdbx_description
1 polymer ?
#
loop_
_entity_poly.entity_id
_entity_poly.type
_entity_poly.pdbx_seq_one_letter_code
_entity_poly.pdbx_strand_id
1 'polypeptide(L)'
;LAKEVEEFEPCISNAADIKLVTWSKFSGISVLTMRLQFENSCEVGVFSKLTNAYCLVAIGGSEIFYSAFETELTDAIPVIKTSISGTRIVGRLCVGKVFSLSFLNLKEYQSLPWIINQSRINLPFYWFAGNKNGLLLPRTTTDQELQHLRNSLPDQVVVQRIEERLSALGNCIVCNDHVALTHADLDKETEEKIEDVLGVEVFSQTIAGNILVGSYCALSNRGGLVHPHTSIEDLNELSTLLQVPLVAGTVNRGSELIAAGVTVNDWTTFCGSDTTVAELSVMDSVFKFREIQPSAIVDEMRKSLVDIYV
;
A
#
# COMPACT_ATOMS: atom_id res chain seq x y z
N LEU A 1 -34.02 -26.05 -10.68
CA LEU A 1 -35.46 -25.74 -10.85
C LEU A 1 -35.61 -24.27 -10.46
N ALA A 2 -35.17 -23.31 -11.29
CA ALA A 2 -35.87 -22.78 -12.47
C ALA A 2 -37.25 -22.18 -12.13
N LYS A 3 -37.46 -20.92 -12.55
CA LYS A 3 -38.60 -19.98 -12.32
C LYS A 3 -38.36 -19.07 -11.10
N GLU A 4 -38.33 -17.75 -11.20
CA GLU A 4 -39.20 -16.85 -11.99
C GLU A 4 -38.42 -15.70 -12.64
N VAL A 5 -38.70 -15.49 -13.93
CA VAL A 5 -38.38 -14.32 -14.75
C VAL A 5 -39.70 -13.93 -15.39
N GLU A 6 -40.17 -12.71 -15.14
CA GLU A 6 -41.16 -11.94 -15.93
C GLU A 6 -41.26 -10.57 -15.23
N GLU A 7 -40.71 -9.49 -15.79
CA GLU A 7 -41.18 -8.66 -16.91
C GLU A 7 -41.59 -7.28 -16.33
N PHE A 8 -40.81 -6.24 -16.61
CA PHE A 8 -41.28 -4.86 -16.75
C PHE A 8 -40.20 -4.04 -17.47
N GLU A 9 -40.29 -3.98 -18.81
CA GLU A 9 -39.83 -2.81 -19.55
C GLU A 9 -40.94 -1.74 -19.55
N PRO A 10 -40.57 -0.45 -19.60
CA PRO A 10 -40.97 0.31 -20.77
C PRO A 10 -39.84 1.15 -21.39
N CYS A 11 -40.02 1.39 -22.68
CA CYS A 11 -39.15 2.03 -23.65
C CYS A 11 -38.69 3.46 -23.33
N ILE A 12 -37.36 3.65 -23.31
CA ILE A 12 -36.53 4.59 -24.09
C ILE A 12 -36.91 6.10 -24.12
N SER A 13 -36.02 6.96 -23.59
CA SER A 13 -35.26 7.92 -24.44
C SER A 13 -34.18 8.67 -23.63
N ASN A 14 -32.94 8.61 -24.14
CA ASN A 14 -31.74 9.35 -23.74
C ASN A 14 -31.08 8.99 -22.39
N ALA A 15 -30.33 7.88 -22.36
CA ALA A 15 -29.26 7.65 -21.39
C ALA A 15 -28.21 6.70 -22.00
N ALA A 16 -27.27 7.24 -22.77
CA ALA A 16 -26.19 6.46 -23.39
C ALA A 16 -24.87 6.45 -22.59
N ASP A 17 -24.79 7.12 -21.43
CA ASP A 17 -23.57 7.14 -20.59
C ASP A 17 -23.87 6.87 -19.11
N ILE A 18 -24.52 5.75 -18.83
CA ILE A 18 -24.71 5.26 -17.45
C ILE A 18 -24.30 3.78 -17.40
N LYS A 19 -22.99 3.52 -17.40
CA LYS A 19 -22.45 2.29 -16.81
C LYS A 19 -22.21 2.56 -15.32
N LEU A 20 -23.31 2.61 -14.58
CA LEU A 20 -23.31 2.44 -13.14
C LEU A 20 -22.62 1.11 -12.83
N VAL A 21 -21.53 1.19 -12.08
CA VAL A 21 -20.93 0.09 -11.33
C VAL A 21 -22.02 -0.47 -10.42
N THR A 22 -22.73 -1.48 -10.88
CA THR A 22 -23.76 -2.19 -10.12
C THR A 22 -23.07 -3.02 -9.05
N TRP A 23 -23.10 -2.48 -7.84
CA TRP A 23 -22.81 -3.18 -6.60
C TRP A 23 -23.70 -4.41 -6.46
N SER A 24 -23.15 -5.58 -6.76
CA SER A 24 -23.70 -6.85 -6.32
C SER A 24 -23.00 -7.25 -5.03
N LYS A 25 -23.53 -6.82 -3.88
CA LYS A 25 -23.31 -7.47 -2.58
C LYS A 25 -23.99 -8.86 -2.60
N PHE A 26 -23.57 -9.73 -3.51
CA PHE A 26 -24.11 -11.07 -3.72
C PHE A 26 -22.97 -12.09 -3.72
N SER A 27 -22.33 -12.20 -2.58
CA SER A 27 -21.52 -13.32 -2.05
C SER A 27 -20.67 -12.72 -0.92
N GLY A 28 -20.50 -13.45 0.18
CA GLY A 28 -19.76 -13.03 1.37
C GLY A 28 -18.24 -12.91 1.17
N ILE A 29 -17.81 -12.37 0.03
CA ILE A 29 -16.44 -11.98 -0.28
C ILE A 29 -16.45 -10.46 -0.25
N SER A 30 -16.00 -9.86 0.86
CA SER A 30 -15.67 -8.43 0.86
C SER A 30 -14.52 -8.24 -0.13
N VAL A 31 -14.83 -7.84 -1.36
CA VAL A 31 -13.80 -7.51 -2.36
C VAL A 31 -13.16 -6.19 -1.92
N LEU A 32 -12.04 -6.27 -1.21
CA LEU A 32 -11.23 -5.13 -0.76
C LEU A 32 -10.29 -4.59 -1.86
N THR A 33 -10.31 -5.22 -3.03
CA THR A 33 -9.58 -4.81 -4.22
C THR A 33 -10.49 -4.03 -5.17
N MET A 34 -10.28 -2.72 -5.26
CA MET A 34 -11.05 -1.84 -6.12
C MET A 34 -10.38 -1.64 -7.48
N ARG A 35 -11.18 -1.78 -8.53
CA ARG A 35 -10.76 -1.46 -9.90
C ARG A 35 -10.98 0.02 -10.19
N LEU A 36 -9.93 0.72 -10.60
CA LEU A 36 -9.95 2.13 -10.95
C LEU A 36 -9.31 2.39 -12.31
N GLN A 37 -9.69 3.51 -12.88
CA GLN A 37 -9.10 4.04 -14.10
C GLN A 37 -8.85 5.53 -13.91
N PHE A 38 -7.64 5.97 -14.21
CA PHE A 38 -7.30 7.40 -14.21
C PHE A 38 -7.41 7.91 -15.64
N GLU A 39 -8.42 8.75 -15.91
CA GLU A 39 -8.78 9.15 -17.28
C GLU A 39 -9.00 7.90 -18.16
N ASN A 40 -8.09 7.63 -19.10
CA ASN A 40 -8.11 6.44 -19.96
C ASN A 40 -7.01 5.42 -19.61
N SER A 41 -6.24 5.63 -18.55
CA SER A 41 -5.14 4.75 -18.14
C SER A 41 -5.53 3.81 -17.01
N CYS A 42 -5.18 2.54 -17.16
CA CYS A 42 -5.31 1.50 -16.14
C CYS A 42 -4.11 1.46 -15.16
N GLU A 43 -3.14 2.35 -15.32
CA GLU A 43 -1.92 2.40 -14.50
C GLU A 43 -2.11 3.27 -13.24
N VAL A 44 -3.00 2.83 -12.36
CA VAL A 44 -3.39 3.57 -11.14
C VAL A 44 -2.20 3.90 -10.25
N GLY A 45 -1.18 3.03 -10.16
CA GLY A 45 0.02 3.24 -9.36
C GLY A 45 1.04 4.22 -9.93
N VAL A 46 0.84 4.69 -11.16
CA VAL A 46 1.61 5.83 -11.70
C VAL A 46 1.09 7.15 -11.13
N PHE A 47 -0.22 7.25 -10.91
CA PHE A 47 -0.91 8.47 -10.50
C PHE A 47 -1.21 8.53 -9.00
N SER A 48 -1.07 7.43 -8.28
CA SER A 48 -1.34 7.36 -6.85
C SER A 48 -0.21 6.66 -6.10
N LYS A 49 -0.01 7.05 -4.85
CA LYS A 49 0.87 6.37 -3.90
C LYS A 49 0.07 6.09 -2.65
N LEU A 50 -0.12 4.82 -2.34
CA LEU A 50 -0.82 4.38 -1.13
C LEU A 50 0.20 3.92 -0.09
N THR A 51 0.00 4.36 1.15
CA THR A 51 0.73 3.90 2.32
C THR A 51 -0.27 3.62 3.44
N ASN A 52 0.19 3.12 4.58
CA ASN A 52 -0.66 2.87 5.75
C ASN A 52 -1.08 4.14 6.52
N ALA A 53 -0.57 5.34 6.20
CA ALA A 53 -1.10 6.57 6.85
C ALA A 53 -1.23 7.83 6.00
N TYR A 54 -0.84 7.81 4.73
CA TYR A 54 -1.24 8.85 3.77
C TYR A 54 -1.42 8.23 2.39
N CYS A 55 -2.32 8.82 1.61
CA CYS A 55 -2.48 8.52 0.20
C CYS A 55 -2.16 9.78 -0.58
N LEU A 56 -1.21 9.70 -1.52
CA LEU A 56 -0.95 10.78 -2.47
C LEU A 56 -1.64 10.46 -3.78
N VAL A 57 -2.35 11.44 -4.33
CA VAL A 57 -3.09 11.29 -5.57
C VAL A 57 -2.74 12.46 -6.50
N ALA A 58 -2.54 12.16 -7.77
CA ALA A 58 -2.27 13.15 -8.80
C ALA A 58 -3.41 14.16 -8.95
N ILE A 59 -3.06 15.42 -9.12
CA ILE A 59 -4.02 16.47 -9.54
C ILE A 59 -4.43 16.21 -11.00
N GLY A 60 -5.70 16.51 -11.31
CA GLY A 60 -6.26 16.39 -12.66
C GLY A 60 -7.05 15.11 -12.93
N GLY A 61 -7.19 14.22 -11.95
CA GLY A 61 -8.09 13.07 -12.04
C GLY A 61 -9.58 13.44 -12.06
N SER A 62 -10.41 12.50 -12.50
CA SER A 62 -11.87 12.63 -12.44
C SER A 62 -12.38 12.56 -11.00
N GLU A 63 -13.56 13.13 -10.73
CA GLU A 63 -14.21 13.00 -9.42
C GLU A 63 -14.51 11.54 -9.06
N ILE A 64 -14.77 10.70 -10.06
CA ILE A 64 -14.95 9.25 -9.89
C ILE A 64 -13.68 8.62 -9.31
N PHE A 65 -12.51 9.04 -9.79
CA PHE A 65 -11.23 8.54 -9.29
C PHE A 65 -11.01 8.94 -7.83
N TYR A 66 -11.19 10.22 -7.50
CA TYR A 66 -11.02 10.69 -6.12
C TYR A 66 -12.03 10.08 -5.16
N SER A 67 -13.30 10.01 -5.56
CA SER A 67 -14.36 9.47 -4.70
C SER A 67 -14.13 8.00 -4.36
N ALA A 68 -13.49 7.21 -5.22
CA ALA A 68 -13.13 5.84 -4.88
C ALA A 68 -12.07 5.76 -3.75
N PHE A 69 -11.02 6.59 -3.81
CA PHE A 69 -10.04 6.66 -2.71
C PHE A 69 -10.67 7.25 -1.45
N GLU A 70 -11.45 8.32 -1.57
CA GLU A 70 -12.09 8.98 -0.43
C GLU A 70 -13.11 8.04 0.24
N THR A 71 -13.87 7.24 -0.52
CA THR A 71 -14.87 6.33 0.07
C THR A 71 -14.23 5.25 0.95
N GLU A 72 -13.09 4.69 0.53
CA GLU A 72 -12.42 3.63 1.29
C GLU A 72 -11.45 4.15 2.36
N LEU A 73 -10.83 5.33 2.14
CA LEU A 73 -9.71 5.78 2.96
C LEU A 73 -10.05 6.91 3.94
N THR A 74 -11.09 7.70 3.72
CA THR A 74 -11.30 8.98 4.47
C THR A 74 -11.39 8.80 5.98
N ASP A 75 -11.91 7.66 6.45
CA ASP A 75 -12.04 7.41 7.89
C ASP A 75 -10.71 7.06 8.58
N ALA A 76 -9.69 6.63 7.81
CA ALA A 76 -8.43 6.13 8.34
C ALA A 76 -7.19 6.93 7.91
N ILE A 77 -7.18 7.47 6.69
CA ILE A 77 -6.00 8.05 6.05
C ILE A 77 -6.36 9.34 5.28
N PRO A 78 -5.57 10.42 5.41
CA PRO A 78 -5.71 11.60 4.55
C PRO A 78 -5.33 11.29 3.10
N VAL A 79 -6.24 11.62 2.18
CA VAL A 79 -6.02 11.61 0.72
C VAL A 79 -5.58 12.99 0.27
N ILE A 80 -4.34 13.11 -0.20
CA ILE A 80 -3.70 14.38 -0.54
C ILE A 80 -3.55 14.50 -2.05
N LYS A 81 -4.19 15.52 -2.63
CA LYS A 81 -4.10 15.82 -4.07
C LYS A 81 -2.88 16.70 -4.32
N THR A 82 -1.91 16.20 -5.06
CA THR A 82 -0.64 16.91 -5.30
C THR A 82 -0.08 16.67 -6.69
N SER A 83 0.79 17.56 -7.14
CA SER A 83 1.70 17.34 -8.26
C SER A 83 3.12 17.25 -7.70
N ILE A 84 3.98 16.51 -8.39
CA ILE A 84 5.41 16.49 -8.07
C ILE A 84 6.16 16.99 -9.29
N SER A 85 6.93 18.05 -9.10
CA SER A 85 7.72 18.67 -10.16
C SER A 85 6.86 19.16 -11.33
N GLY A 86 5.64 19.61 -11.04
CA GLY A 86 4.65 20.01 -12.04
C GLY A 86 4.08 18.87 -12.89
N THR A 87 4.34 17.62 -12.52
CA THR A 87 3.83 16.43 -13.22
C THR A 87 2.74 15.73 -12.43
N ARG A 88 1.95 14.93 -13.15
CA ARG A 88 0.86 14.10 -12.58
C ARG A 88 1.33 12.70 -12.15
N ILE A 89 2.62 12.37 -12.32
CA ILE A 89 3.15 11.02 -12.12
C ILE A 89 3.64 10.85 -10.67
N VAL A 90 2.72 11.07 -9.73
CA VAL A 90 3.02 11.12 -8.28
C VAL A 90 3.53 9.77 -7.76
N GLY A 91 2.94 8.67 -8.22
CA GLY A 91 3.22 7.33 -7.70
C GLY A 91 4.60 6.79 -8.05
N ARG A 92 5.14 7.16 -9.24
CA ARG A 92 6.49 6.76 -9.66
C ARG A 92 7.58 7.74 -9.23
N LEU A 93 7.25 9.02 -9.00
CA LEU A 93 8.25 10.01 -8.62
C LEU A 93 8.55 9.99 -7.12
N CYS A 94 7.65 9.46 -6.30
CA CYS A 94 7.80 9.48 -4.84
C CYS A 94 7.71 8.10 -4.20
N VAL A 95 8.42 7.98 -3.09
CA VAL A 95 8.46 6.77 -2.27
C VAL A 95 8.09 7.17 -0.87
N GLY A 96 7.14 6.45 -0.29
CA GLY A 96 6.54 6.80 0.98
C GLY A 96 6.25 5.56 1.79
N LYS A 97 6.45 5.65 3.10
CA LYS A 97 6.16 4.63 4.10
C LYS A 97 5.43 5.27 5.26
N VAL A 98 4.55 4.52 5.95
CA VAL A 98 4.13 4.85 7.32
C VAL A 98 3.94 3.61 8.19
N PHE A 99 4.77 3.48 9.23
CA PHE A 99 4.55 2.53 10.32
C PHE A 99 3.54 3.06 11.35
N SER A 100 2.52 2.25 11.64
CA SER A 100 1.68 2.39 12.84
C SER A 100 1.89 1.17 13.72
N LEU A 101 2.68 1.30 14.79
CA LEU A 101 2.67 0.31 15.86
C LEU A 101 1.65 0.74 16.91
N SER A 102 0.48 0.11 16.87
CA SER A 102 -0.31 -0.06 18.08
C SER A 102 0.16 -1.36 18.73
N PHE A 103 0.70 -1.35 19.96
CA PHE A 103 0.39 -2.34 21.00
C PHE A 103 1.09 -2.05 22.35
N LEU A 104 0.27 -2.10 23.41
CA LEU A 104 0.49 -2.11 24.87
C LEU A 104 1.41 -1.07 25.55
N ASN A 105 0.75 -0.19 26.32
CA ASN A 105 1.32 0.54 27.47
C ASN A 105 1.91 -0.43 28.51
N LEU A 106 3.24 -0.51 28.60
CA LEU A 106 3.95 -1.05 29.77
C LEU A 106 4.19 0.06 30.82
N LYS A 107 3.11 0.72 31.26
CA LYS A 107 3.15 1.76 32.32
C LYS A 107 2.88 1.22 33.73
N GLU A 108 3.13 -0.06 33.97
CA GLU A 108 2.90 -0.67 35.29
C GLU A 108 4.07 -1.56 35.76
N TYR A 109 5.31 -1.17 35.47
CA TYR A 109 6.50 -1.87 36.00
C TYR A 109 7.65 -0.92 36.40
N GLN A 110 7.33 0.26 36.93
CA GLN A 110 8.33 1.21 37.48
C GLN A 110 8.32 1.34 39.02
N SER A 111 7.63 0.45 39.75
CA SER A 111 7.48 0.56 41.20
C SER A 111 8.17 -0.53 42.04
N LEU A 112 9.20 -1.23 41.53
CA LEU A 112 9.99 -2.16 42.35
C LEU A 112 11.50 -1.83 42.30
N PRO A 113 12.10 -1.33 43.39
CA PRO A 113 13.48 -0.87 43.39
C PRO A 113 14.42 -1.81 44.16
N TRP A 114 14.92 -2.91 43.57
CA TRP A 114 15.95 -3.73 44.23
C TRP A 114 16.92 -4.45 43.27
N ILE A 115 18.21 -4.21 43.53
CA ILE A 115 19.42 -5.00 43.19
C ILE A 115 20.17 -4.65 41.90
N ILE A 116 21.12 -3.75 42.12
CA ILE A 116 22.46 -3.73 41.54
C ILE A 116 23.14 -5.08 41.83
N ASN A 117 23.59 -5.82 40.81
CA ASN A 117 24.85 -6.56 40.93
C ASN A 117 25.54 -6.74 39.57
N GLN A 118 26.84 -6.46 39.56
CA GLN A 118 27.75 -6.53 38.41
C GLN A 118 27.89 -7.97 37.91
N SER A 119 27.87 -8.15 36.58
CA SER A 119 28.73 -9.05 35.77
C SER A 119 28.01 -9.49 34.49
N ARG A 120 28.54 -9.07 33.34
CA ARG A 120 28.29 -9.65 31.99
C ARG A 120 26.84 -9.98 31.63
N ILE A 121 26.15 -9.05 30.96
CA ILE A 121 25.58 -9.33 29.64
C ILE A 121 25.68 -8.02 28.82
N ASN A 122 26.37 -8.05 27.68
CA ASN A 122 26.13 -7.09 26.60
C ASN A 122 24.76 -7.42 26.03
N LEU A 123 23.70 -6.84 26.59
CA LEU A 123 22.41 -6.77 25.90
C LEU A 123 22.37 -5.40 25.23
N PRO A 124 22.32 -5.31 23.89
CA PRO A 124 21.95 -4.05 23.26
C PRO A 124 20.56 -3.72 23.80
N PHE A 125 20.51 -2.70 24.64
CA PHE A 125 19.30 -2.03 25.08
C PHE A 125 18.63 -1.49 23.80
N TYR A 126 17.77 -2.31 23.19
CA TYR A 126 16.96 -1.91 22.04
C TYR A 126 15.89 -0.96 22.57
N TRP A 127 16.26 0.32 22.67
CA TRP A 127 15.35 1.42 22.96
C TRP A 127 14.43 1.62 21.76
N PHE A 128 13.30 0.91 21.72
CA PHE A 128 12.18 1.22 20.83
C PHE A 128 11.30 2.29 21.48
N ALA A 129 11.42 3.54 21.01
CA ALA A 129 10.38 4.57 21.11
C ALA A 129 10.78 5.78 20.24
N GLY A 130 10.20 5.89 19.05
CA GLY A 130 10.35 7.07 18.19
C GLY A 130 9.55 6.97 16.90
N ASN A 131 8.35 7.55 16.87
CA ASN A 131 7.59 7.77 15.65
C ASN A 131 8.34 8.74 14.74
N LYS A 132 8.82 8.28 13.58
CA LYS A 132 9.07 9.10 12.38
C LYS A 132 8.92 8.20 11.16
N ASN A 133 8.05 8.55 10.23
CA ASN A 133 7.90 7.85 8.95
C ASN A 133 8.19 8.80 7.80
N GLY A 134 8.73 8.33 6.68
CA GLY A 134 9.29 9.22 5.66
C GLY A 134 8.49 9.33 4.37
N LEU A 135 8.58 10.50 3.72
CA LEU A 135 8.24 10.71 2.31
C LEU A 135 9.49 11.22 1.58
N LEU A 136 9.94 10.46 0.60
CA LEU A 136 11.06 10.81 -0.25
C LEU A 136 10.56 11.47 -1.53
N LEU A 137 11.04 12.69 -1.75
CA LEU A 137 10.74 13.51 -2.91
C LEU A 137 11.98 13.67 -3.80
N PRO A 138 11.82 13.77 -5.12
CA PRO A 138 12.93 14.06 -6.01
C PRO A 138 13.41 15.51 -5.81
N ARG A 139 14.66 15.79 -6.18
CA ARG A 139 15.22 17.15 -6.18
C ARG A 139 14.40 18.15 -7.02
N THR A 140 13.69 17.67 -8.05
CA THR A 140 12.91 18.51 -8.96
C THR A 140 11.62 19.07 -8.36
N THR A 141 11.21 18.62 -7.17
CA THR A 141 9.99 19.08 -6.51
C THR A 141 10.10 20.55 -6.09
N THR A 142 9.05 21.33 -6.37
CA THR A 142 9.02 22.77 -6.06
C THR A 142 8.81 23.02 -4.55
N ASP A 143 9.20 24.21 -4.07
CA ASP A 143 9.00 24.61 -2.67
C ASP A 143 7.53 24.76 -2.30
N GLN A 144 6.69 25.16 -3.27
CA GLN A 144 5.25 25.24 -3.08
C GLN A 144 4.63 23.85 -2.88
N GLU A 145 5.02 22.86 -3.69
CA GLU A 145 4.55 21.46 -3.55
C GLU A 145 5.03 20.85 -2.22
N LEU A 146 6.29 21.10 -1.83
CA LEU A 146 6.81 20.61 -0.55
C LEU A 146 6.08 21.23 0.64
N GLN A 147 5.81 22.54 0.61
CA GLN A 147 5.06 23.19 1.68
C GLN A 147 3.61 22.66 1.75
N HIS A 148 2.98 22.43 0.59
CA HIS A 148 1.66 21.83 0.52
C HIS A 148 1.63 20.43 1.14
N LEU A 149 2.61 19.59 0.82
CA LEU A 149 2.76 18.26 1.42
C LEU A 149 2.96 18.33 2.93
N ARG A 150 3.83 19.22 3.43
CA ARG A 150 4.04 19.39 4.87
C ARG A 150 2.80 19.87 5.61
N ASN A 151 1.97 20.70 4.98
CA ASN A 151 0.73 21.18 5.58
C ASN A 151 -0.39 20.12 5.59
N SER A 152 -0.33 19.15 4.67
CA SER A 152 -1.39 18.15 4.46
C SER A 152 -1.07 16.81 5.10
N LEU A 153 0.23 16.49 5.26
CA LEU A 153 0.70 15.28 5.92
C LEU A 153 0.66 15.45 7.45
N PRO A 154 0.45 14.36 8.20
CA PRO A 154 0.57 14.40 9.65
C PRO A 154 2.01 14.73 10.06
N ASP A 155 2.18 15.48 11.15
CA ASP A 155 3.49 15.96 11.67
C ASP A 155 4.53 14.85 11.93
N GLN A 156 4.06 13.60 12.01
CA GLN A 156 4.90 12.42 12.21
C GLN A 156 5.67 12.02 10.94
N VAL A 157 5.28 12.55 9.77
CA VAL A 157 5.88 12.20 8.49
C VAL A 157 6.99 13.18 8.11
N VAL A 158 8.23 12.68 8.03
CA VAL A 158 9.41 13.44 7.60
C VAL A 158 9.44 13.50 6.08
N VAL A 159 9.25 14.70 5.54
CA VAL A 159 9.36 14.93 4.09
C VAL A 159 10.78 15.39 3.75
N GLN A 160 11.51 14.56 3.01
CA GLN A 160 12.90 14.81 2.61
C GLN A 160 13.06 14.77 1.09
N ARG A 161 13.81 15.74 0.55
CA ARG A 161 14.23 15.71 -0.87
C ARG A 161 15.54 14.95 -1.00
N ILE A 162 15.57 14.03 -1.96
CA ILE A 162 16.77 13.27 -2.33
C ILE A 162 17.21 13.70 -3.73
N GLU A 163 18.52 13.89 -3.87
CA GLU A 163 19.17 14.06 -5.17
C GLU A 163 19.61 12.68 -5.66
N GLU A 164 18.95 12.21 -6.71
CA GLU A 164 19.27 10.94 -7.38
C GLU A 164 19.30 11.20 -8.89
N ARG A 165 20.26 10.56 -9.59
CA ARG A 165 20.52 10.79 -11.03
C ARG A 165 20.10 9.62 -11.91
N LEU A 166 19.90 8.43 -11.34
CA LEU A 166 19.66 7.20 -12.11
C LEU A 166 18.24 7.15 -12.71
N SER A 167 17.20 7.29 -11.88
CA SER A 167 15.81 7.22 -12.30
C SER A 167 14.88 7.89 -11.28
N ALA A 168 13.59 7.84 -11.55
CA ALA A 168 12.57 8.25 -10.59
C ALA A 168 12.64 7.38 -9.32
N LEU A 169 12.58 8.00 -8.14
CA LEU A 169 12.72 7.31 -6.86
C LEU A 169 11.74 6.14 -6.70
N GLY A 170 10.49 6.30 -7.14
CA GLY A 170 9.46 5.25 -7.08
C GLY A 170 9.66 4.08 -8.04
N ASN A 171 10.57 4.20 -9.01
CA ASN A 171 10.98 3.07 -9.86
C ASN A 171 12.19 2.32 -9.28
N CYS A 172 13.02 3.01 -8.50
CA CYS A 172 14.22 2.45 -7.90
C CYS A 172 13.98 1.83 -6.52
N ILE A 173 12.93 2.25 -5.81
CA ILE A 173 12.73 1.89 -4.41
C ILE A 173 11.33 1.29 -4.21
N VAL A 174 11.28 0.13 -3.59
CA VAL A 174 10.06 -0.43 -3.00
C VAL A 174 10.29 -0.55 -1.50
N CYS A 175 9.32 -0.15 -0.69
CA CYS A 175 9.43 -0.26 0.76
C CYS A 175 8.15 -0.84 1.35
N ASN A 176 8.32 -1.71 2.35
CA ASN A 176 7.30 -1.98 3.35
C ASN A 176 7.72 -1.31 4.67
N ASP A 177 7.04 -1.61 5.78
CA ASP A 177 7.35 -0.94 7.04
C ASP A 177 8.61 -1.46 7.75
N HIS A 178 9.23 -2.54 7.27
CA HIS A 178 10.38 -3.17 7.90
C HIS A 178 11.64 -3.11 7.05
N VAL A 179 11.47 -3.22 5.74
CA VAL A 179 12.50 -3.46 4.75
C VAL A 179 12.21 -2.63 3.49
N ALA A 180 13.26 -2.10 2.88
CA ALA A 180 13.23 -1.51 1.55
C ALA A 180 14.14 -2.27 0.58
N LEU A 181 13.65 -2.46 -0.64
CA LEU A 181 14.45 -2.90 -1.77
C LEU A 181 14.82 -1.70 -2.63
N THR A 182 16.09 -1.60 -2.98
CA THR A 182 16.65 -0.54 -3.79
C THR A 182 17.31 -1.07 -5.05
N HIS A 183 17.54 -0.15 -5.99
CA HIS A 183 18.35 -0.38 -7.18
C HIS A 183 19.79 -0.78 -6.79
N ALA A 184 20.36 -1.77 -7.47
CA ALA A 184 21.68 -2.33 -7.14
C ALA A 184 22.84 -1.32 -7.25
N ASP A 185 22.75 -0.36 -8.17
CA ASP A 185 23.77 0.69 -8.37
C ASP A 185 23.46 2.00 -7.64
N LEU A 186 22.62 1.99 -6.60
CA LEU A 186 22.32 3.21 -5.85
C LEU A 186 23.57 3.69 -5.08
N ASP A 187 23.78 5.01 -5.04
CA ASP A 187 24.89 5.59 -4.27
C ASP A 187 24.68 5.34 -2.76
N LYS A 188 25.75 4.98 -2.04
CA LYS A 188 25.70 4.74 -0.59
C LYS A 188 25.17 5.94 0.20
N GLU A 189 25.50 7.16 -0.24
CA GLU A 189 24.96 8.39 0.37
C GLU A 189 23.43 8.49 0.23
N THR A 190 22.86 7.92 -0.82
CA THR A 190 21.42 7.86 -1.04
C THR A 190 20.80 6.74 -0.20
N GLU A 191 21.44 5.57 -0.14
CA GLU A 191 21.01 4.45 0.73
C GLU A 191 20.92 4.90 2.20
N GLU A 192 21.96 5.53 2.74
CA GLU A 192 21.97 6.04 4.13
C GLU A 192 20.82 7.03 4.39
N LYS A 193 20.52 7.92 3.43
CA LYS A 193 19.38 8.85 3.55
C LYS A 193 18.04 8.14 3.56
N ILE A 194 17.92 7.04 2.82
CA ILE A 194 16.69 6.24 2.78
C ILE A 194 16.50 5.53 4.12
N GLU A 195 17.57 4.92 4.66
CA GLU A 195 17.56 4.29 5.98
C GLU A 195 17.18 5.28 7.08
N ASP A 196 17.79 6.47 7.08
CA ASP A 196 17.52 7.51 8.08
C ASP A 196 16.10 8.07 8.01
N VAL A 197 15.54 8.26 6.81
CA VAL A 197 14.23 8.89 6.61
C VAL A 197 13.08 7.89 6.78
N LEU A 198 13.24 6.67 6.25
CA LEU A 198 12.20 5.64 6.31
C LEU A 198 12.29 4.75 7.56
N GLY A 199 13.46 4.71 8.22
CA GLY A 199 13.71 3.85 9.38
C GLY A 199 13.51 2.37 9.04
N VAL A 200 14.05 1.93 7.91
CA VAL A 200 14.01 0.53 7.42
C VAL A 200 15.39 0.07 7.02
N GLU A 201 15.59 -1.24 7.06
CA GLU A 201 16.77 -1.86 6.48
C GLU A 201 16.67 -1.82 4.95
N VAL A 202 17.72 -1.32 4.29
CA VAL A 202 17.77 -1.20 2.84
C VAL A 202 18.60 -2.36 2.26
N PHE A 203 18.03 -3.05 1.27
CA PHE A 203 18.73 -4.10 0.52
C PHE A 203 18.71 -3.80 -0.96
N SER A 204 19.91 -3.76 -1.54
CA SER A 204 20.12 -3.60 -2.97
C SER A 204 20.00 -4.96 -3.67
N GLN A 205 18.96 -5.11 -4.49
CA GLN A 205 18.60 -6.40 -5.10
C GLN A 205 17.99 -6.23 -6.49
N THR A 206 17.93 -7.30 -7.28
CA THR A 206 17.29 -7.31 -8.60
C THR A 206 16.12 -8.30 -8.66
N ILE A 207 15.13 -8.03 -9.51
CA ILE A 207 13.94 -8.88 -9.66
C ILE A 207 13.86 -9.34 -11.12
N ALA A 208 13.93 -10.65 -11.36
CA ALA A 208 13.91 -11.25 -12.70
C ALA A 208 14.96 -10.64 -13.66
N GLY A 209 16.15 -10.29 -13.16
CA GLY A 209 17.21 -9.64 -13.92
C GLY A 209 17.00 -8.14 -14.17
N ASN A 210 15.91 -7.56 -13.66
CA ASN A 210 15.66 -6.13 -13.74
C ASN A 210 16.17 -5.40 -12.49
N ILE A 211 16.82 -4.26 -12.73
CA ILE A 211 17.36 -3.36 -11.70
C ILE A 211 16.29 -2.43 -11.08
N LEU A 212 15.17 -2.21 -11.78
CA LEU A 212 14.09 -1.30 -11.35
C LEU A 212 13.07 -2.00 -10.46
N VAL A 213 13.48 -2.36 -9.24
CA VAL A 213 12.62 -3.07 -8.27
C VAL A 213 11.28 -2.37 -8.03
N GLY A 214 11.26 -1.03 -8.01
CA GLY A 214 10.09 -0.15 -7.86
C GLY A 214 9.01 -0.33 -8.91
N SER A 215 9.39 -0.74 -10.12
CA SER A 215 8.43 -0.93 -11.23
C SER A 215 7.82 -2.32 -11.24
N TYR A 216 8.61 -3.32 -10.87
CA TYR A 216 8.32 -4.74 -11.06
C TYR A 216 7.87 -5.44 -9.78
N CYS A 217 7.73 -4.71 -8.69
CA CYS A 217 7.26 -5.25 -7.43
C CYS A 217 6.34 -4.29 -6.70
N ALA A 218 5.26 -4.82 -6.12
CA ALA A 218 4.44 -4.12 -5.15
C ALA A 218 4.50 -4.88 -3.82
N LEU A 219 4.88 -4.18 -2.76
CA LEU A 219 5.02 -4.73 -1.41
C LEU A 219 4.00 -4.10 -0.45
N SER A 220 3.55 -4.93 0.49
CA SER A 220 2.85 -4.53 1.71
C SER A 220 3.53 -5.22 2.91
N ASN A 221 3.05 -5.00 4.13
CA ASN A 221 3.57 -5.74 5.28
C ASN A 221 3.09 -7.20 5.33
N ARG A 222 2.06 -7.55 4.56
CA ARG A 222 1.45 -8.89 4.59
C ARG A 222 1.94 -9.81 3.48
N GLY A 223 2.36 -9.23 2.36
CA GLY A 223 2.73 -9.95 1.17
C GLY A 223 3.16 -9.02 0.06
N GLY A 224 3.62 -9.60 -1.04
CA GLY A 224 4.06 -8.85 -2.21
C GLY A 224 3.83 -9.59 -3.52
N LEU A 225 3.63 -8.80 -4.56
CA LEU A 225 3.53 -9.29 -5.94
C LEU A 225 4.81 -8.90 -6.69
N VAL A 226 5.42 -9.85 -7.39
CA VAL A 226 6.64 -9.65 -8.17
C VAL A 226 6.44 -10.08 -9.62
N HIS A 227 7.38 -9.68 -10.48
CA HIS A 227 7.38 -9.96 -11.91
C HIS A 227 7.10 -11.45 -12.22
N PRO A 228 6.29 -11.77 -13.25
CA PRO A 228 5.89 -13.15 -13.58
C PRO A 228 7.07 -14.05 -13.98
N HIS A 229 8.14 -13.48 -14.55
CA HIS A 229 9.34 -14.24 -14.94
C HIS A 229 10.38 -14.40 -13.81
N THR A 230 10.04 -14.07 -12.56
CA THR A 230 10.94 -14.29 -11.43
C THR A 230 11.11 -15.79 -11.18
N SER A 231 12.35 -16.24 -11.00
CA SER A 231 12.62 -17.65 -10.73
C SER A 231 12.09 -18.04 -9.34
N ILE A 232 11.78 -19.33 -9.15
CA ILE A 232 11.29 -19.83 -7.85
C ILE A 232 12.39 -19.70 -6.78
N GLU A 233 13.66 -19.77 -7.18
CA GLU A 233 14.81 -19.56 -6.31
C GLU A 233 14.84 -18.11 -5.82
N ASP A 234 14.82 -17.12 -6.74
CA ASP A 234 14.80 -15.70 -6.39
C ASP A 234 13.58 -15.33 -5.53
N LEU A 235 12.41 -15.91 -5.83
CA LEU A 235 11.19 -15.73 -5.04
C LEU A 235 11.37 -16.16 -3.58
N ASN A 236 11.99 -17.32 -3.35
CA ASN A 236 12.23 -17.85 -2.01
C ASN A 236 13.28 -17.03 -1.26
N GLU A 237 14.33 -16.58 -1.95
CA GLU A 237 15.34 -15.68 -1.39
C GLU A 237 14.72 -14.35 -0.96
N LEU A 238 13.96 -13.70 -1.85
CA LEU A 238 13.28 -12.45 -1.57
C LEU A 238 12.22 -12.59 -0.46
N SER A 239 11.48 -13.70 -0.43
CA SER A 239 10.50 -13.95 0.62
C SER A 239 11.16 -14.14 1.99
N THR A 240 12.31 -14.80 2.03
CA THR A 240 13.11 -14.98 3.26
C THR A 240 13.69 -13.65 3.73
N LEU A 241 14.19 -12.84 2.80
CA LEU A 241 14.76 -11.51 3.08
C LEU A 241 13.69 -10.55 3.61
N LEU A 242 12.55 -10.44 2.93
CA LEU A 242 11.47 -9.52 3.30
C LEU A 242 10.59 -10.02 4.44
N GLN A 243 10.73 -11.30 4.82
CA GLN A 243 9.88 -11.99 5.81
C GLN A 243 8.37 -11.98 5.47
N VAL A 244 8.01 -11.75 4.21
CA VAL A 244 6.64 -11.74 3.70
C VAL A 244 6.49 -12.71 2.53
N PRO A 245 5.31 -13.34 2.36
CA PRO A 245 5.04 -14.20 1.21
C PRO A 245 5.04 -13.38 -0.08
N LEU A 246 5.79 -13.86 -1.08
CA LEU A 246 5.81 -13.28 -2.42
C LEU A 246 5.21 -14.23 -3.43
N VAL A 247 4.50 -13.69 -4.42
CA VAL A 247 3.98 -14.44 -5.55
C VAL A 247 4.30 -13.72 -6.84
N ALA A 248 4.66 -14.48 -7.86
CA ALA A 248 4.83 -13.98 -9.21
C ALA A 248 3.46 -13.89 -9.90
N GLY A 249 3.15 -12.74 -10.50
CA GLY A 249 1.87 -12.54 -11.18
C GLY A 249 1.85 -11.32 -12.08
N THR A 250 0.72 -11.11 -12.75
CA THR A 250 0.52 -9.99 -13.67
C THR A 250 -0.64 -9.10 -13.21
N VAL A 251 -0.70 -7.90 -13.80
CA VAL A 251 -1.76 -6.91 -13.58
C VAL A 251 -2.34 -6.49 -14.93
N ASN A 252 -3.55 -5.93 -14.99
CA ASN A 252 -4.10 -5.34 -16.23
C ASN A 252 -4.05 -6.25 -17.48
N ARG A 253 -4.48 -7.53 -17.35
CA ARG A 253 -4.48 -8.53 -18.46
C ARG A 253 -3.09 -8.90 -18.96
N GLY A 254 -2.18 -9.20 -18.04
CA GLY A 254 -0.85 -9.70 -18.42
C GLY A 254 0.24 -8.64 -18.49
N SER A 255 0.03 -7.45 -17.95
CA SER A 255 1.11 -6.46 -17.78
C SER A 255 2.09 -6.91 -16.69
N GLU A 256 3.37 -6.81 -17.02
CA GLU A 256 4.52 -7.11 -16.17
C GLU A 256 4.85 -5.97 -15.18
N LEU A 257 4.34 -4.76 -15.45
CA LEU A 257 4.57 -3.57 -14.63
C LEU A 257 3.60 -3.53 -13.44
N ILE A 258 3.89 -4.33 -12.44
CA ILE A 258 3.04 -4.53 -11.26
C ILE A 258 2.76 -3.21 -10.54
N ALA A 259 3.80 -2.42 -10.23
CA ALA A 259 3.64 -1.16 -9.52
C ALA A 259 2.98 -0.05 -10.36
N ALA A 260 2.86 -0.23 -11.69
CA ALA A 260 2.06 0.68 -12.50
C ALA A 260 0.58 0.38 -12.33
N GLY A 261 0.22 -0.90 -12.36
CA GLY A 261 -1.18 -1.33 -12.33
C GLY A 261 -1.80 -1.36 -10.95
N VAL A 262 -1.00 -1.45 -9.88
CA VAL A 262 -1.48 -1.70 -8.52
C VAL A 262 -0.83 -0.79 -7.49
N THR A 263 -1.63 -0.33 -6.52
CA THR A 263 -1.16 0.25 -5.25
C THR A 263 -1.83 -0.48 -4.10
N VAL A 264 -1.07 -0.77 -3.06
CA VAL A 264 -1.51 -1.64 -1.97
C VAL A 264 -1.13 -1.03 -0.63
N ASN A 265 -2.00 -1.21 0.37
CA ASN A 265 -1.69 -1.07 1.78
C ASN A 265 -2.12 -2.36 2.50
N ASP A 266 -2.08 -2.36 3.83
CA ASP A 266 -2.37 -3.59 4.58
C ASP A 266 -3.86 -3.99 4.59
N TRP A 267 -4.78 -3.12 4.15
CA TRP A 267 -6.22 -3.37 4.26
C TRP A 267 -7.03 -3.22 2.96
N THR A 268 -6.49 -2.54 1.95
CA THR A 268 -7.12 -2.25 0.65
C THR A 268 -6.09 -2.35 -0.47
N THR A 269 -6.57 -2.69 -1.66
CA THR A 269 -5.79 -2.62 -2.90
C THR A 269 -6.55 -1.83 -3.94
N PHE A 270 -5.86 -0.96 -4.66
CA PHE A 270 -6.38 -0.35 -5.88
C PHE A 270 -5.62 -0.88 -7.07
N CYS A 271 -6.35 -1.43 -8.03
CA CYS A 271 -5.80 -1.97 -9.27
C CYS A 271 -6.44 -1.31 -10.49
N GLY A 272 -5.80 -1.43 -11.66
CA GLY A 272 -6.38 -0.95 -12.91
C GLY A 272 -7.67 -1.68 -13.30
N SER A 273 -8.54 -0.98 -14.02
CA SER A 273 -9.85 -1.48 -14.47
C SER A 273 -9.79 -2.71 -15.36
N ASP A 274 -8.69 -2.90 -16.07
CA ASP A 274 -8.48 -4.05 -16.96
C ASP A 274 -8.06 -5.33 -16.23
N THR A 275 -7.69 -5.25 -14.95
CA THR A 275 -7.25 -6.41 -14.16
C THR A 275 -8.32 -7.49 -14.15
N THR A 276 -7.92 -8.70 -14.53
CA THR A 276 -8.82 -9.85 -14.68
C THR A 276 -9.21 -10.43 -13.33
N VAL A 277 -10.34 -11.16 -13.26
CA VAL A 277 -10.80 -11.82 -12.02
C VAL A 277 -9.77 -12.82 -11.49
N ALA A 278 -9.03 -13.48 -12.38
CA ALA A 278 -7.94 -14.38 -11.98
C ALA A 278 -6.80 -13.62 -11.29
N GLU A 279 -6.36 -12.49 -11.86
CA GLU A 279 -5.32 -11.63 -11.26
C GLU A 279 -5.78 -11.07 -9.90
N LEU A 280 -7.04 -10.64 -9.77
CA LEU A 280 -7.61 -10.17 -8.50
C LEU A 280 -7.60 -11.27 -7.44
N SER A 281 -8.00 -12.50 -7.80
CA SER A 281 -7.98 -13.63 -6.88
C SER A 281 -6.58 -13.95 -6.37
N VAL A 282 -5.56 -13.77 -7.22
CA VAL A 282 -4.16 -13.92 -6.81
C VAL A 282 -3.77 -12.82 -5.82
N MET A 283 -4.07 -11.55 -6.12
CA MET A 283 -3.77 -10.43 -5.22
C MET A 283 -4.43 -10.57 -3.85
N ASP A 284 -5.72 -10.92 -3.82
CA ASP A 284 -6.46 -11.12 -2.57
C ASP A 284 -5.83 -12.25 -1.73
N SER A 285 -5.35 -13.31 -2.37
CA SER A 285 -4.70 -14.44 -1.69
C SER A 285 -3.31 -14.09 -1.12
N VAL A 286 -2.57 -13.20 -1.78
CA VAL A 286 -1.21 -12.81 -1.41
C VAL A 286 -1.22 -11.82 -0.26
N PHE A 287 -2.02 -10.76 -0.40
CA PHE A 287 -2.07 -9.69 0.58
C PHE A 287 -2.91 -10.05 1.80
N LYS A 288 -3.69 -11.15 1.75
CA LYS A 288 -4.49 -11.69 2.85
C LYS A 288 -5.20 -10.56 3.60
N PHE A 289 -6.00 -9.79 2.86
CA PHE A 289 -6.90 -8.85 3.48
C PHE A 289 -7.77 -9.63 4.45
N ARG A 290 -7.78 -9.22 5.73
CA ARG A 290 -8.53 -9.92 6.77
C ARG A 290 -9.90 -10.28 6.22
N GLU A 291 -10.19 -11.58 6.17
CA GLU A 291 -11.54 -12.03 6.44
C GLU A 291 -11.94 -11.28 7.71
N ILE A 292 -12.96 -10.42 7.61
CA ILE A 292 -13.73 -10.05 8.79
C ILE A 292 -14.11 -11.40 9.37
N GLN A 293 -13.43 -11.80 10.44
CA GLN A 293 -13.64 -13.11 11.01
C GLN A 293 -15.14 -13.22 11.28
N PRO A 294 -15.82 -14.27 10.77
CA PRO A 294 -17.21 -14.50 11.13
C PRO A 294 -17.38 -14.68 12.66
N SER A 295 -16.29 -14.85 13.42
CA SER A 295 -16.31 -14.89 14.88
C SER A 295 -16.83 -13.60 15.53
N ALA A 296 -16.59 -12.41 14.97
CA ALA A 296 -17.13 -11.17 15.54
C ALA A 296 -18.67 -11.13 15.42
N ILE A 297 -19.20 -11.60 14.29
CA ILE A 297 -20.65 -11.71 14.04
C ILE A 297 -21.25 -12.84 14.87
N VAL A 298 -20.56 -13.98 15.01
CA VAL A 298 -21.03 -15.11 15.84
C VAL A 298 -21.04 -14.75 17.33
N ASP A 299 -20.07 -13.99 17.82
CA ASP A 299 -20.04 -13.54 19.22
C ASP A 299 -21.08 -12.45 19.51
N GLU A 300 -21.39 -11.59 18.53
CA GLU A 300 -22.48 -10.62 18.62
C GLU A 300 -23.87 -11.30 18.53
N MET A 301 -24.01 -12.32 17.67
CA MET A 301 -25.20 -13.18 17.62
C MET A 301 -25.37 -14.02 18.90
N ARG A 302 -24.28 -14.50 19.50
CA ARG A 302 -24.33 -15.20 20.80
C ARG A 302 -24.72 -14.26 21.94
N LYS A 303 -24.18 -13.03 21.99
CA LYS A 303 -24.56 -12.04 23.00
C LYS A 303 -26.04 -11.67 22.93
N SER A 304 -26.56 -11.40 21.73
CA SER A 304 -27.97 -11.06 21.53
C SER A 304 -28.93 -12.21 21.88
N LEU A 305 -28.52 -13.47 21.75
CA LEU A 305 -29.31 -14.62 22.21
C LEU A 305 -29.28 -14.81 23.74
N VAL A 306 -28.19 -14.43 24.41
CA VAL A 306 -28.08 -14.54 25.88
C VAL A 306 -28.91 -13.47 26.58
N ASP A 307 -29.03 -12.27 26.01
CA ASP A 307 -29.85 -11.19 26.57
C ASP A 307 -31.38 -11.42 26.43
N ILE A 308 -31.81 -12.45 25.71
CA ILE A 308 -33.24 -12.85 25.62
C ILE A 308 -33.64 -13.83 26.73
N TYR A 309 -32.68 -14.49 27.38
CA TYR A 309 -32.91 -15.53 28.37
C TYR A 309 -32.55 -15.14 29.82
N VAL A 310 -32.31 -13.86 30.09
CA VAL A 310 -32.18 -13.26 31.44
C VAL A 310 -33.31 -12.26 31.65
#